data_AF-A0A6A6DRZ0-F1
#
_entry.id   AF-A0A6A6DRZ0-F1
#
_cell.length_a   1.000
_cell.length_b   1.000
_cell.length_c   1.000
_cell.angle_alpha   90.00
_cell.angle_beta   90.00
_cell.angle_gamma   90.00
#
_symmetry.space_group_name_H-M   'P 1'
#
loop_
_entity.id
_entity.type
_entity.pdbx_description
1 polymer ?
#
loop_
_entity_poly.entity_id
_entity_poly.type
_entity_poly.pdbx_seq_one_letter_code
_entity_poly.pdbx_strand_id
1 'polypeptide(L)'
;MCFFDQHRFVCGDWKWGHFRQHCNREYRIGETCGMKLIMQTVPVGQKCKLCEKIDTKMTRRAAEVERVNRWQREGNKFRASIDKSMEMIRGLDTEIYGLSCERNRRLQGIGSH
;
A
#
# COMPACT_ATOMS: atom_id res chain seq x y z
N MET A 1 -16.12 15.59 20.49
CA MET A 1 -15.92 14.71 19.32
C MET A 1 -15.66 15.58 18.10
N CYS A 2 -14.44 15.52 17.55
CA CYS A 2 -14.07 16.34 16.40
C CYS A 2 -14.32 15.57 15.11
N PHE A 3 -14.87 16.23 14.10
CA PHE A 3 -15.25 15.64 12.83
C PHE A 3 -14.15 15.82 11.79
N PHE A 4 -13.81 14.74 11.08
CA PHE A 4 -12.79 14.70 10.04
C PHE A 4 -13.33 13.99 8.80
N ASP A 5 -12.73 14.27 7.66
CA ASP A 5 -12.94 13.44 6.47
C ASP A 5 -12.18 12.12 6.58
N GLN A 6 -12.67 11.12 5.85
CA GLN A 6 -11.99 9.87 5.58
C GLN A 6 -11.61 9.85 4.10
N HIS A 7 -10.32 9.84 3.77
CA HIS A 7 -9.88 9.65 2.39
C HIS A 7 -9.71 8.17 2.11
N ARG A 8 -10.53 7.62 1.21
CA ARG A 8 -10.54 6.19 0.85
C ARG A 8 -9.86 5.96 -0.50
N PHE A 9 -8.77 5.20 -0.50
CA PHE A 9 -8.00 4.85 -1.69
C PHE A 9 -8.73 3.81 -2.55
N VAL A 10 -8.29 3.67 -3.81
CA VAL A 10 -8.86 2.72 -4.78
C VAL A 10 -8.82 1.27 -4.27
N CYS A 11 -7.79 0.90 -3.50
CA CYS A 11 -7.67 -0.43 -2.90
C CYS A 11 -8.56 -0.67 -1.68
N GLY A 12 -9.30 0.36 -1.23
CA GLY A 12 -10.15 0.30 -0.04
C GLY A 12 -9.46 0.70 1.27
N ASP A 13 -8.13 0.85 1.28
CA ASP A 13 -7.39 1.45 2.39
C ASP A 13 -7.85 2.90 2.62
N TRP A 14 -7.64 3.46 3.80
CA TRP A 14 -8.03 4.84 4.07
C TRP A 14 -7.09 5.56 5.03
N LYS A 15 -7.18 6.89 5.05
CA LYS A 15 -6.49 7.75 6.02
C LYS A 15 -7.39 8.89 6.46
N TRP A 16 -7.11 9.45 7.63
CA TRP A 16 -7.75 10.69 8.06
C TRP A 16 -7.45 11.81 7.05
N GLY A 17 -8.52 12.48 6.62
CA GLY A 17 -8.52 13.64 5.75
C GLY A 17 -8.58 14.94 6.54
N HIS A 18 -9.19 15.96 5.95
CA HIS A 18 -9.23 17.31 6.52
C HIS A 18 -10.13 17.37 7.76
N PHE A 19 -9.80 18.29 8.68
CA PHE A 19 -10.67 18.62 9.81
C PHE A 19 -11.91 19.37 9.32
N ARG A 20 -13.09 18.97 9.77
CA ARG A 20 -14.35 19.59 9.33
C ARG A 20 -14.94 20.51 10.40
N GLN A 21 -15.14 19.99 11.60
CA GLN A 21 -15.94 20.68 12.60
C GLN A 21 -15.54 20.27 14.02
N HIS A 22 -15.51 21.24 14.94
CA HIS A 22 -15.47 20.98 16.38
C HIS A 22 -16.85 20.49 16.84
N CYS A 23 -16.94 19.61 17.84
CA CYS A 23 -18.25 19.31 18.43
C CYS A 23 -18.81 20.52 19.17
N ASN A 24 -20.14 20.61 19.19
CA ASN A 24 -20.88 21.60 19.97
C ASN A 24 -20.76 21.44 21.50
N ARG A 25 -20.08 20.39 22.00
CA ARG A 25 -19.99 20.09 23.43
C ARG A 25 -18.78 20.72 24.13
N GLU A 26 -17.83 21.26 23.38
CA GLU A 26 -16.54 21.71 23.92
C GLU A 26 -16.46 23.23 23.86
N TYR A 27 -16.54 23.88 25.03
CA TYR A 27 -16.65 25.34 25.19
C TYR A 27 -15.29 26.06 25.18
N ARG A 28 -14.16 25.32 25.19
CA ARG A 28 -12.81 25.90 25.30
C ARG A 28 -12.11 25.95 23.94
N ILE A 29 -11.75 27.18 23.54
CA ILE A 29 -10.88 27.45 22.39
C ILE A 29 -9.48 26.96 22.74
N GLY A 30 -9.02 25.88 22.09
CA GLY A 30 -7.61 25.44 22.15
C GLY A 30 -7.37 23.97 22.51
N GLU A 31 -8.35 23.25 23.04
CA GLU A 31 -8.23 21.79 23.28
C GLU A 31 -9.00 21.02 22.19
N THR A 32 -8.28 20.24 21.39
CA THR A 32 -8.95 19.27 20.51
C THR A 32 -9.49 18.12 21.35
N CYS A 33 -10.79 17.88 21.32
CA CYS A 33 -11.37 16.62 21.79
C CYS A 33 -10.53 15.43 21.28
N GLY A 34 -10.11 14.54 22.18
CA GLY A 34 -9.28 13.38 21.85
C GLY A 34 -9.94 12.35 20.91
N MET A 35 -11.26 12.43 20.71
CA MET A 35 -12.05 11.52 19.88
C MET A 35 -12.32 12.08 18.48
N LYS A 36 -11.89 11.35 17.44
CA LYS A 36 -12.11 11.69 16.02
C LYS A 36 -13.28 10.89 15.44
N LEU A 37 -14.18 11.57 14.75
CA LEU A 37 -15.31 10.98 14.04
C LEU A 37 -15.21 11.24 12.54
N ILE A 38 -15.74 10.33 11.74
CA ILE A 38 -15.85 10.49 10.29
C ILE A 38 -17.12 11.30 9.97
N MET A 39 -16.97 12.39 9.21
CA MET A 39 -18.10 13.16 8.68
C MET A 39 -18.40 12.81 7.22
N GLN A 40 -17.36 12.71 6.40
CA GLN A 40 -17.51 12.36 4.98
C GLN A 40 -16.38 11.43 4.55
N THR A 41 -16.73 10.39 3.78
CA THR A 41 -15.75 9.57 3.06
C THR A 41 -15.56 10.12 1.65
N VAL A 42 -14.34 10.58 1.38
CA VAL A 42 -13.92 11.12 0.08
C VAL A 42 -13.12 10.04 -0.65
N PRO A 43 -13.58 9.53 -1.80
CA PRO A 43 -12.80 8.61 -2.61
C PRO A 43 -11.62 9.35 -3.22
N VAL A 44 -10.40 8.88 -2.94
CA VAL A 44 -9.20 9.35 -3.62
C VAL A 44 -8.87 8.37 -4.73
N GLY A 45 -8.91 8.83 -5.99
CA GLY A 45 -8.63 8.01 -7.19
C GLY A 45 -7.18 7.54 -7.32
N GLN A 46 -6.40 7.59 -6.23
CA GLN A 46 -5.00 7.23 -6.15
C GLN A 46 -4.83 5.88 -5.46
N LYS A 47 -3.73 5.19 -5.77
CA LYS A 47 -3.30 4.00 -5.03
C LYS A 47 -2.78 4.42 -3.66
N CYS A 48 -2.93 3.55 -2.66
CA CYS A 48 -2.26 3.79 -1.38
C CYS A 48 -0.75 3.51 -1.53
N LYS A 49 0.06 4.09 -0.64
CA LYS A 49 1.54 3.91 -0.65
C LYS A 49 1.96 2.44 -0.63
N LEU A 50 1.18 1.57 -0.01
CA LEU A 50 1.46 0.13 0.02
C LEU A 50 1.26 -0.51 -1.37
N CYS A 51 0.18 -0.14 -2.07
CA CYS A 51 -0.07 -0.61 -3.43
C CYS A 51 0.97 -0.06 -4.42
N GLU A 52 1.38 1.21 -4.28
CA GLU A 52 2.47 1.78 -5.10
C GLU A 52 3.80 1.02 -4.92
N LYS A 53 4.12 0.63 -3.68
CA LYS A 53 5.29 -0.22 -3.38
C LYS A 53 5.17 -1.60 -4.01
N ILE A 54 4.00 -2.23 -3.93
CA ILE A 54 3.75 -3.55 -4.56
C ILE A 54 3.96 -3.44 -6.07
N ASP A 55 3.36 -2.44 -6.72
CA ASP A 55 3.48 -2.24 -8.17
C ASP A 55 4.93 -2.04 -8.60
N THR A 56 5.70 -1.25 -7.84
CA THR A 56 7.11 -1.02 -8.13
C THR A 56 7.92 -2.32 -8.11
N LYS A 57 7.65 -3.19 -7.13
CA LYS A 57 8.30 -4.51 -7.03
C LYS A 57 7.83 -5.47 -8.12
N MET A 58 6.54 -5.46 -8.46
CA MET A 58 5.99 -6.26 -9.57
C MET A 58 6.64 -5.89 -10.90
N THR A 59 6.76 -4.60 -11.21
CA THR A 59 7.44 -4.13 -12.42
C THR A 59 8.91 -4.54 -12.43
N ARG A 60 9.62 -4.39 -11.31
CA ARG A 60 11.01 -4.84 -11.19
C ARG A 60 11.15 -6.35 -11.40
N ARG A 61 10.25 -7.14 -10.81
CA ARG A 61 10.20 -8.59 -10.98
C ARG A 61 9.97 -8.98 -12.44
N ALA A 62 9.02 -8.34 -13.12
CA ALA A 62 8.75 -8.60 -14.54
C ALA A 62 10.00 -8.35 -15.40
N ALA A 63 10.71 -7.24 -15.16
CA ALA A 63 11.95 -6.94 -15.87
C ALA A 63 13.06 -7.98 -15.63
N GLU A 64 13.19 -8.50 -14.41
CA GLU A 64 14.14 -9.59 -14.10
C GLU A 64 13.75 -10.91 -14.78
N VAL A 65 12.45 -11.25 -14.79
CA VAL A 65 11.94 -12.44 -15.49
C VAL A 65 12.23 -12.36 -16.99
N GLU A 66 11.96 -11.22 -17.61
CA GLU A 66 12.28 -10.98 -19.03
C GLU A 66 13.78 -11.10 -19.31
N ARG A 67 14.62 -10.60 -18.40
CA ARG A 67 16.08 -10.72 -18.49
C ARG A 67 16.53 -12.18 -18.47
N VAL A 68 16.01 -12.98 -17.53
CA VAL A 68 16.29 -14.42 -17.45
C VAL A 68 15.83 -15.14 -18.72
N ASN A 69 14.61 -14.87 -19.18
CA ASN A 69 14.06 -15.49 -20.38
C ASN A 69 14.91 -15.21 -21.63
N ARG A 70 15.48 -14.01 -21.74
CA ARG A 70 16.40 -13.66 -22.84
C ARG A 70 17.68 -14.48 -22.76
N TRP A 71 18.33 -14.47 -21.61
CA TRP A 71 19.61 -15.17 -21.41
C TRP A 71 19.50 -16.69 -21.55
N GLN A 72 18.37 -17.28 -21.14
CA GLN A 72 18.12 -18.71 -21.34
C GLN A 72 18.11 -19.11 -22.83
N ARG A 73 17.67 -18.21 -23.73
CA ARG A 73 17.69 -18.46 -25.18
C ARG A 73 19.09 -18.37 -25.79
N GLU A 74 20.00 -17.63 -25.15
CA GLU A 74 21.40 -17.47 -25.58
C GLU A 74 22.30 -18.64 -25.10
N GLY A 75 21.72 -19.63 -24.41
CA GLY A 75 22.40 -20.86 -23.96
C GLY A 75 23.20 -20.71 -22.67
N ASN A 76 24.21 -21.56 -22.47
CA ASN A 76 24.92 -21.69 -21.19
C ASN A 76 25.85 -20.52 -20.81
N LYS A 77 25.99 -19.51 -21.68
CA LYS A 77 26.90 -18.36 -21.46
C LYS A 77 26.58 -17.57 -20.19
N PHE A 78 25.32 -17.53 -19.78
CA PHE A 78 24.84 -16.67 -18.70
C PHE A 78 24.41 -17.42 -17.44
N ARG A 79 24.80 -18.69 -17.26
CA ARG A 79 24.33 -19.53 -16.14
C ARG A 79 24.41 -18.83 -14.78
N ALA A 80 25.58 -18.29 -14.42
CA ALA A 80 25.75 -17.58 -13.15
C ALA A 80 24.90 -16.30 -13.03
N SER A 81 24.67 -15.58 -14.14
CA SER A 81 23.83 -14.37 -14.15
C SER A 81 22.35 -14.71 -14.03
N ILE A 82 21.93 -15.82 -14.65
CA ILE A 82 20.60 -16.40 -14.56
C ILE A 82 20.33 -16.83 -13.10
N ASP A 83 21.26 -17.55 -12.47
CA ASP A 83 21.12 -18.00 -11.08
C ASP A 83 20.94 -16.81 -10.11
N LYS A 84 21.78 -15.78 -10.24
CA LYS A 84 21.67 -14.54 -9.44
C LYS A 84 20.33 -13.80 -9.67
N SER A 85 19.85 -13.77 -10.91
CA SER A 85 18.58 -13.12 -11.23
C SER A 85 17.39 -13.92 -10.71
N MET A 86 17.48 -15.26 -10.72
CA MET A 86 16.47 -16.13 -10.09
C MET A 86 16.40 -15.92 -8.58
N GLU A 87 17.53 -15.76 -7.90
CA GLU A 87 17.55 -15.39 -6.47
C GLU A 87 16.88 -14.03 -6.23
N MET A 88 17.15 -13.04 -7.08
CA MET A 88 16.51 -11.73 -7.00
C MET A 88 14.99 -11.81 -7.20
N ILE A 89 14.53 -12.60 -8.17
CA ILE A 89 13.10 -12.84 -8.41
C ILE A 89 12.44 -13.45 -7.16
N ARG A 90 13.07 -14.48 -6.55
CA ARG A 90 12.56 -15.10 -5.32
C ARG A 90 12.48 -14.13 -4.15
N GLY A 91 13.48 -13.25 -4.00
CA GLY A 91 13.46 -12.19 -3.00
C GLY A 91 12.30 -11.21 -3.22
N LEU A 92 12.13 -10.75 -4.46
CA LEU A 92 11.02 -9.87 -4.84
C LEU A 92 9.66 -10.53 -4.59
N ASP A 93 9.51 -11.81 -4.92
CA ASP A 93 8.28 -12.57 -4.68
C ASP A 93 7.92 -12.63 -3.20
N THR A 94 8.90 -12.89 -2.35
CA THR A 94 8.72 -12.92 -0.88
C THR A 94 8.27 -11.56 -0.36
N GLU A 95 8.91 -10.47 -0.82
CA GLU A 95 8.55 -9.11 -0.42
C GLU A 95 7.16 -8.70 -0.90
N ILE A 96 6.82 -9.01 -2.16
CA ILE A 96 5.50 -8.75 -2.74
C ILE A 96 4.41 -9.48 -1.96
N TYR A 97 4.66 -10.75 -1.61
CA TYR A 97 3.73 -11.52 -0.80
C TYR A 97 3.52 -10.89 0.59
N GLY A 98 4.61 -10.52 1.27
CA GLY A 98 4.53 -9.85 2.58
C GLY A 98 3.72 -8.55 2.54
N LEU A 99 3.96 -7.69 1.54
CA LEU A 99 3.20 -6.45 1.35
C LEU A 99 1.72 -6.72 1.01
N SER A 100 1.44 -7.78 0.26
CA SER A 100 0.06 -8.17 -0.09
C SER A 100 -0.71 -8.68 1.14
N CYS A 101 -0.06 -9.46 2.00
CA CYS A 101 -0.61 -9.88 3.28
C CYS A 101 -0.86 -8.68 4.20
N GLU A 102 0.08 -7.72 4.27
CA GLU A 102 -0.12 -6.48 5.03
C GLU A 102 -1.32 -5.69 4.51
N ARG A 103 -1.47 -5.58 3.18
CA ARG A 103 -2.61 -4.92 2.54
C ARG A 103 -3.92 -5.57 2.96
N ASN A 104 -4.00 -6.90 2.87
CA ASN A 104 -5.21 -7.63 3.24
C ASN A 104 -5.52 -7.47 4.74
N ARG A 105 -4.51 -7.49 5.62
CA ARG A 105 -4.68 -7.25 7.05
C ARG A 105 -5.24 -5.86 7.34
N ARG A 106 -4.73 -4.82 6.66
CA ARG A 106 -5.26 -3.45 6.78
C ARG A 106 -6.73 -3.41 6.38
N LEU A 107 -7.11 -4.07 5.28
CA LEU A 107 -8.50 -4.11 4.83
C LEU A 107 -9.43 -4.84 5.80
N GLN A 108 -8.99 -5.94 6.40
CA GLN A 108 -9.78 -6.68 7.40
C GLN A 108 -9.94 -5.90 8.71
N GLY A 109 -8.89 -5.23 9.19
CA GLY A 109 -8.95 -4.44 10.42
C GLY A 109 -9.87 -3.22 10.34
N ILE A 110 -10.25 -2.79 9.13
CA ILE A 110 -11.21 -1.70 8.91
C ILE A 110 -12.66 -2.13 9.25
N GLY A 111 -12.96 -3.43 9.30
CA GLY A 111 -14.28 -3.97 9.65
C GLY A 111 -14.46 -4.41 11.11
N SER A 112 -13.46 -4.21 11.98
CA SER A 112 -13.46 -4.71 13.36
C SER A 112 -13.86 -3.69 14.44
N HIS A 113 -14.57 -2.62 14.07
CA HIS A 113 -15.09 -1.62 15.02
C HIS A 113 -16.60 -1.52 14.96
#